data_AF-A0A0E9Q2K0-F1
#
_entry.id   AF-A0A0E9Q2K0-F1
#
_cell.length_a   1.000
_cell.length_b   1.000
_cell.length_c   1.000
_cell.angle_alpha   90.00
_cell.angle_beta   90.00
_cell.angle_gamma   90.00
#
_symmetry.space_group_name_H-M   'P 1'
#
loop_
_entity.id
_entity.type
_entity.pdbx_description
1 polymer ?
#
loop_
_entity_poly.entity_id
_entity_poly.type
_entity_poly.pdbx_seq_one_letter_code
_entity_poly.pdbx_strand_id
1 'polypeptide(L)'
;MSTLPVLISREEVMRLLQNNDLIPSLESALGMFSKRNGTEVIQPVRTTVPLQKYNGFLGLMPAYIAHEDVLAIKTVSFYQRDKDSDLLHIRRLCCF
;
A
#
# COMPACT_ATOMS: atom_id res chain seq x y z
N MET A 1 20.19 16.40 8.11
CA MET A 1 20.94 15.13 8.06
C MET A 1 19.96 14.05 7.62
N SER A 2 20.22 13.35 6.53
CA SER A 2 19.35 12.26 6.07
C SER A 2 19.63 11.00 6.90
N THR A 3 18.63 10.51 7.63
CA THR A 3 18.68 9.21 8.30
C THR A 3 18.47 8.10 7.27
N LEU A 4 19.02 6.90 7.54
CA LEU A 4 18.73 5.73 6.72
C LEU A 4 17.26 5.30 6.93
N PRO A 5 16.57 4.81 5.88
CA PRO A 5 15.22 4.28 6.02
C PRO A 5 15.20 3.07 6.95
N VAL A 6 14.14 2.96 7.76
CA VAL A 6 13.88 1.76 8.55
C VAL A 6 13.30 0.68 7.63
N LEU A 7 13.88 -0.52 7.67
CA LEU A 7 13.38 -1.68 6.94
C LEU A 7 12.60 -2.58 7.89
N ILE A 8 11.34 -2.85 7.56
CA ILE A 8 10.47 -3.76 8.31
C ILE A 8 10.21 -5.00 7.46
N SER A 9 10.62 -6.16 7.96
CA SER A 9 10.44 -7.46 7.30
C SER A 9 8.98 -7.94 7.34
N ARG A 10 8.66 -8.95 6.52
CA ARG A 10 7.34 -9.58 6.50
C ARG A 10 6.99 -10.18 7.85
N GLU A 11 7.97 -10.82 8.49
CA GLU A 11 7.83 -11.51 9.77
C GLU A 11 7.54 -10.49 10.89
N GLU A 12 8.21 -9.34 10.86
CA GLU A 12 7.93 -8.25 11.79
C GLU A 12 6.55 -7.64 11.56
N VAL A 13 6.15 -7.41 10.31
CA VAL A 13 4.77 -6.95 10.00
C VAL A 13 3.75 -7.95 10.53
N MET A 14 3.94 -9.25 10.30
CA MET A 14 3.02 -10.28 10.80
C MET A 14 2.92 -10.32 12.34
N ARG A 15 4.03 -10.03 13.02
CA ARG A 15 4.07 -10.00 14.49
C ARG A 15 3.40 -8.73 15.04
N LEU A 16 3.63 -7.58 14.40
CA LEU A 16 3.22 -6.27 14.90
C LEU A 16 1.78 -5.90 14.49
N LEU A 17 1.33 -6.33 13.31
CA LEU A 17 0.02 -5.96 12.78
C LEU A 17 -1.03 -7.01 13.13
N GLN A 18 -1.81 -6.75 14.18
CA GLN A 18 -2.91 -7.62 14.61
C GLN A 18 -4.25 -7.15 14.00
N ASN A 19 -5.11 -8.10 13.62
CA ASN A 19 -6.39 -7.79 12.95
C ASN A 19 -7.33 -6.93 13.82
N ASN A 20 -7.28 -7.12 15.14
CA ASN A 20 -8.14 -6.38 16.07
C ASN A 20 -7.84 -4.88 16.08
N ASP A 21 -6.59 -4.50 15.82
CA ASP A 21 -6.19 -3.10 15.74
C ASP A 21 -6.44 -2.53 14.33
N LEU A 22 -6.38 -3.39 13.30
CA LEU A 22 -6.51 -2.99 11.90
C LEU A 22 -7.94 -2.57 11.54
N ILE A 23 -8.97 -3.28 12.03
CA ILE A 23 -10.36 -3.03 11.64
C ILE A 23 -10.81 -1.60 12.03
N PRO A 24 -10.64 -1.15 13.29
CA PRO A 24 -11.04 0.21 13.68
C PRO A 24 -10.27 1.30 12.90
N SER A 25 -8.97 1.10 12.68
CA SER A 25 -8.16 2.05 11.91
C SER A 25 -8.63 2.15 10.45
N LEU A 26 -8.94 1.02 9.80
CA LEU A 26 -9.47 1.01 8.44
C LEU A 26 -10.85 1.66 8.35
N GLU A 27 -11.74 1.39 9.31
CA GLU A 27 -13.07 2.00 9.37
C GLU A 27 -12.98 3.53 9.45
N SER A 28 -12.15 4.04 10.36
CA SER A 28 -11.88 5.48 10.49
C SER A 28 -11.35 6.06 9.18
N ALA A 29 -10.28 5.47 8.63
CA ALA A 29 -9.65 5.94 7.41
C ALA A 29 -10.62 5.97 6.20
N LEU A 30 -11.44 4.94 6.04
CA LEU A 30 -12.45 4.87 4.98
C LEU A 30 -13.58 5.88 5.20
N GLY A 31 -14.00 6.09 6.45
CA GLY A 31 -14.97 7.12 6.83
C GLY A 31 -14.48 8.51 6.47
N MET A 32 -13.24 8.86 6.86
CA MET A 32 -12.62 10.15 6.54
C MET A 32 -12.44 10.35 5.02
N PHE A 33 -11.93 9.33 4.32
CA PHE A 33 -11.80 9.36 2.86
C PHE A 33 -13.16 9.64 2.17
N SER A 34 -14.24 9.08 2.72
CA SER A 34 -15.59 9.22 2.16
C SER A 34 -16.27 10.56 2.45
N LYS A 35 -15.80 11.35 3.43
CA LYS A 35 -16.34 12.69 3.72
C LYS A 35 -16.07 13.72 2.61
N ARG A 36 -15.14 13.45 1.69
CA ARG A 36 -14.83 14.27 0.50
C ARG A 36 -14.52 15.75 0.79
N ASN A 37 -14.11 16.10 2.01
CA ASN A 37 -13.64 17.46 2.33
C ASN A 37 -12.23 17.73 1.80
N GLY A 38 -11.55 16.70 1.27
CA GLY A 38 -10.27 16.81 0.56
C GLY A 38 -9.06 17.15 1.44
N THR A 39 -9.27 17.36 2.74
CA THR A 39 -8.24 17.80 3.69
C THR A 39 -7.84 16.72 4.69
N GLU A 40 -8.77 15.83 5.08
CA GLU A 40 -8.48 14.77 6.06
C GLU A 40 -7.63 13.62 5.46
N VAL A 41 -7.97 13.23 4.23
CA VAL A 41 -7.28 12.17 3.48
C VAL A 41 -7.06 12.64 2.04
N ILE A 42 -5.79 12.82 1.67
CA ILE A 42 -5.36 13.13 0.31
C ILE A 42 -4.88 11.82 -0.33
N GLN A 43 -5.77 11.16 -1.05
CA GLN A 43 -5.48 9.91 -1.75
C GLN A 43 -5.93 10.02 -3.22
N PRO A 44 -5.01 10.28 -4.17
CA PRO A 44 -5.35 10.30 -5.59
C PRO A 44 -5.76 8.92 -6.09
N VAL A 45 -6.36 8.88 -7.28
CA VAL A 45 -6.63 7.62 -7.96
C VAL A 45 -5.31 6.91 -8.24
N ARG A 46 -5.29 5.59 -7.98
CA ARG A 46 -4.15 4.72 -8.25
C ARG A 46 -3.59 4.94 -9.66
N THR A 47 -2.27 5.11 -9.74
CA THR A 47 -1.55 5.11 -11.02
C THR A 47 -1.11 3.69 -11.36
N THR A 48 -1.30 3.27 -12.61
CA THR A 48 -0.91 1.94 -13.08
C THR A 48 0.06 2.07 -14.25
N VAL A 49 1.21 1.41 -14.14
CA VAL A 49 2.21 1.28 -15.20
C VAL A 49 2.13 -0.12 -15.79
N PRO A 50 1.72 -0.29 -17.06
CA PRO A 50 1.68 -1.61 -17.69
C PRO A 50 3.10 -2.11 -17.99
N LEU A 51 3.37 -3.36 -17.59
CA LEU A 51 4.63 -4.06 -17.83
C LEU A 51 4.40 -5.11 -18.92
N GLN A 52 4.15 -4.64 -20.15
CA GLN A 52 3.69 -5.45 -21.28
C GLN A 52 4.57 -6.70 -21.53
N LYS A 53 5.90 -6.53 -21.52
CA LYS A 53 6.87 -7.61 -21.69
C LYS A 53 6.68 -8.78 -20.71
N TYR A 54 6.16 -8.49 -19.51
CA TYR A 54 6.02 -9.45 -18.41
C TYR A 54 4.57 -9.81 -18.13
N ASN A 55 3.64 -9.43 -19.03
CA ASN A 55 2.20 -9.59 -18.85
C ASN A 55 1.73 -9.15 -17.45
N GLY A 56 2.18 -7.97 -17.01
CA GLY A 56 1.99 -7.49 -15.65
C GLY A 56 1.70 -6.00 -15.54
N PHE A 57 1.51 -5.55 -14.30
CA PHE A 57 1.19 -4.18 -13.95
C PHE A 57 1.92 -3.78 -12.66
N LEU A 58 2.48 -2.57 -12.62
CA LEU A 58 2.93 -1.91 -11.40
C LEU A 58 1.90 -0.85 -10.99
N GLY A 59 1.26 -1.05 -9.84
CA GLY A 59 0.33 -0.11 -9.23
C GLY A 59 1.03 0.73 -8.16
N LEU A 60 0.76 2.04 -8.19
CA LEU A 60 1.20 3.03 -7.21
C LEU A 60 -0.03 3.60 -6.48
N MET A 61 -0.04 3.49 -5.16
CA MET A 61 -1.14 3.93 -4.31
C MET A 61 -0.61 4.85 -3.19
N PRO A 62 -0.28 6.11 -3.49
CA PRO A 62 0.10 7.09 -2.48
C PRO A 62 -1.12 7.59 -1.71
N ALA A 63 -0.95 7.89 -0.43
CA ALA A 63 -1.94 8.53 0.41
C ALA A 63 -1.25 9.38 1.49
N TYR A 64 -1.85 10.52 1.81
CA TYR A 64 -1.49 11.34 2.95
C TYR A 64 -2.71 11.49 3.87
N ILE A 65 -2.52 11.21 5.16
CA ILE A 65 -3.55 11.32 6.20
C ILE A 65 -3.15 12.47 7.13
N ALA A 66 -3.83 13.61 7.01
CA ALA A 66 -3.36 14.87 7.59
C ALA A 66 -3.39 14.89 9.12
N HIS A 67 -4.40 14.26 9.74
CA HIS A 67 -4.55 14.25 11.19
C HIS A 67 -3.56 13.31 11.92
N GLU A 68 -2.99 12.33 11.20
CA GLU A 68 -1.94 11.44 11.71
C GLU A 68 -0.53 11.89 11.26
N ASP A 69 -0.44 12.87 10.37
CA ASP A 69 0.80 13.29 9.69
C ASP A 69 1.55 12.13 9.03
N VAL A 70 0.80 11.21 8.41
CA VAL A 70 1.34 10.01 7.76
C VAL A 70 1.25 10.16 6.25
N LEU A 71 2.41 10.14 5.59
CA LEU A 71 2.55 10.03 4.14
C LEU A 71 3.09 8.64 3.81
N ALA A 72 2.33 7.85 3.04
CA ALA A 72 2.76 6.51 2.65
C ALA A 72 2.46 6.24 1.18
N ILE A 73 3.23 5.32 0.58
CA ILE A 73 2.94 4.79 -0.74
C ILE A 73 3.03 3.27 -0.73
N LYS A 74 1.94 2.63 -1.17
CA LYS A 74 1.98 1.21 -1.49
C LYS A 74 2.31 1.03 -2.97
N THR A 75 3.39 0.32 -3.22
CA THR A 75 3.75 -0.17 -4.54
C THR A 75 3.39 -1.65 -4.63
N VAL A 76 2.74 -2.05 -5.72
CA VAL A 76 2.30 -3.43 -5.90
C VAL A 76 2.48 -3.84 -7.34
N SER A 77 3.10 -4.99 -7.56
CA SER A 77 3.23 -5.57 -8.89
C SER A 77 2.36 -6.81 -9.02
N PHE A 78 1.58 -6.88 -10.10
CA PHE A 78 0.77 -8.02 -10.49
C PHE A 78 1.34 -8.61 -11.77
N TYR A 79 1.47 -9.93 -11.85
CA TYR A 79 1.90 -10.63 -13.04
C TYR A 79 0.91 -11.74 -13.35
N GLN A 80 0.40 -11.77 -14.58
CA GLN A 80 -0.33 -12.93 -15.08
C GLN A 80 0.70 -14.01 -15.40
N ARG A 81 0.51 -15.19 -14.81
CA ARG A 81 1.44 -16.31 -14.92
C ARG A 81 0.67 -17.58 -15.23
N ASP A 82 1.37 -18.55 -15.80
CA ASP A 82 0.84 -19.89 -16.02
C ASP A 82 0.62 -20.59 -14.67
N LYS A 83 -0.31 -21.56 -14.66
CA LYS A 83 -0.76 -22.24 -13.44
C LYS A 83 0.36 -22.99 -12.70
N ASP A 84 1.45 -23.32 -13.40
CA ASP A 84 2.58 -24.08 -12.87
C ASP A 84 3.74 -23.20 -12.36
N SER A 85 3.54 -21.89 -12.24
CA SER A 85 4.58 -20.98 -11.73
C SER A 85 4.65 -20.98 -10.20
N ASP A 86 5.82 -21.30 -9.65
CA ASP A 86 6.13 -21.24 -8.20
C ASP A 86 6.16 -19.82 -7.61
N LEU A 87 6.14 -18.79 -8.46
CA LEU A 87 6.21 -17.40 -8.03
C LEU A 87 4.83 -16.80 -7.79
N LEU A 88 4.69 -16.08 -6.67
CA LEU A 88 3.49 -15.32 -6.31
C LEU A 88 3.07 -14.35 -7.43
N HIS A 89 1.78 -14.39 -7.76
CA HIS A 89 1.14 -13.50 -8.74
C HIS A 89 1.17 -12.02 -8.31
N ILE A 90 1.29 -11.75 -7.01
CA ILE A 90 1.27 -10.41 -6.43
C ILE A 90 2.49 -10.24 -5.55
N ARG A 91 3.26 -9.19 -5.80
CA ARG A 91 4.30 -8.70 -4.87
C ARG A 91 3.92 -7.30 -4.39
N ARG A 92 4.04 -7.06 -3.09
CA ARG A 92 3.66 -5.81 -2.43
C ARG A 92 4.88 -5.27 -1.69
N LEU A 93 5.10 -3.97 -1.81
CA LEU A 93 6.09 -3.24 -1.04
C LEU A 93 5.42 -1.95 -0.56
N CYS A 94 5.33 -1.78 0.76
CA CYS A 94 4.89 -0.55 1.38
C CYS A 94 6.12 0.27 1.76
N CYS A 95 6.17 1.53 1.35
CA CYS A 95 7.13 2.49 1.84
C CYS A 95 6.38 3.48 2.74
N PHE A 96 6.89 3.65 3.95
CA PHE A 96 6.41 4.59 4.97
C PHE A 96 7.41 5.72 5.12
#